data_AF-A0A959N8D7-F1
#
_entry.id   AF-A0A959N8D7-F1
#
_cell.length_a   1.000
_cell.length_b   1.000
_cell.length_c   1.000
_cell.angle_alpha   90.00
_cell.angle_beta   90.00
_cell.angle_gamma   90.00
#
_symmetry.space_group_name_H-M   'P 1'
#
loop_
_entity.id
_entity.type
_entity.pdbx_description
1 polymer ?
#
loop_
_entity_poly.entity_id
_entity_poly.type
_entity_poly.pdbx_seq_one_letter_code
_entity_poly.pdbx_strand_id
1 'polypeptide(L)'
;RKNFNGKINKDELVFKLMIRQPEFVDKDFATEIIELTKKKKPHEFLDKVNFEKIADGNSVQMMHIGSYDNEPESFKIMEDFAETNNLKRISKIHKEIYLTDARKTAPEKLKTVLRFKVEQK
;
A
#
# COMPACT_ATOMS: atom_id res chain seq x y z
N ARG A 1 2.02 -17.41 10.41
CA ARG A 1 0.82 -18.28 10.26
C ARG A 1 1.33 -19.71 10.06
N LYS A 2 0.87 -20.69 10.85
CA LYS A 2 1.41 -22.07 10.90
C LYS A 2 1.08 -22.95 9.68
N ASN A 3 0.25 -22.46 8.73
CA ASN A 3 -0.24 -23.24 7.58
C ASN A 3 -0.05 -22.48 6.25
N PHE A 4 1.19 -22.15 5.85
CA PHE A 4 1.44 -21.62 4.51
C PHE A 4 1.86 -22.76 3.58
N ASN A 5 1.00 -23.12 2.63
CA ASN A 5 1.20 -24.21 1.68
C ASN A 5 1.86 -23.74 0.36
N GLY A 6 2.45 -22.54 0.35
CA GLY A 6 3.03 -21.93 -0.85
C GLY A 6 2.05 -21.12 -1.70
N LYS A 7 0.73 -21.22 -1.47
CA LYS A 7 -0.29 -20.47 -2.22
C LYS A 7 -0.96 -19.43 -1.33
N ILE A 8 -0.90 -18.16 -1.73
CA ILE A 8 -1.60 -17.08 -1.04
C ILE A 8 -3.09 -17.15 -1.40
N ASN A 9 -3.95 -17.33 -0.40
CA ASN A 9 -5.38 -17.15 -0.56
C ASN A 9 -5.69 -15.64 -0.62
N LYS A 10 -6.06 -15.14 -1.80
CA LYS A 10 -6.31 -13.69 -2.00
C LYS A 10 -7.53 -13.20 -1.22
N ASP A 11 -8.48 -14.09 -0.88
CA ASP A 11 -9.67 -13.75 -0.09
C ASP A 11 -9.35 -13.49 1.40
N GLU A 12 -8.17 -13.90 1.88
CA GLU A 12 -7.71 -13.67 3.26
C GLU A 12 -6.86 -12.40 3.41
N LEU A 13 -6.70 -11.63 2.33
CA LEU A 13 -5.92 -10.40 2.37
C LEU A 13 -6.65 -9.33 3.19
N VAL A 14 -5.90 -8.70 4.10
CA VAL A 14 -6.37 -7.55 4.87
C VAL A 14 -5.60 -6.34 4.36
N PHE A 15 -6.32 -5.37 3.82
CA PHE A 15 -5.71 -4.20 3.18
C PHE A 15 -6.47 -2.92 3.51
N LYS A 16 -5.79 -1.79 3.26
CA LYS A 16 -6.36 -0.45 3.36
C LYS A 16 -6.06 0.31 2.08
N LEU A 17 -7.10 0.74 1.38
CA LEU A 17 -6.99 1.63 0.24
C LEU A 17 -6.80 3.06 0.73
N MET A 18 -5.88 3.80 0.09
CA MET A 18 -5.50 5.15 0.51
C MET A 18 -5.35 6.06 -0.70
N ILE A 19 -5.75 7.32 -0.56
CA ILE A 19 -5.47 8.40 -1.51
C ILE A 19 -4.93 9.57 -0.72
N ARG A 20 -3.69 9.99 -1.03
CA ARG A 20 -3.05 11.13 -0.36
C ARG A 20 -3.83 12.41 -0.65
N GLN A 21 -4.07 13.20 0.38
CA GLN A 21 -4.70 14.52 0.25
C GLN A 21 -3.64 15.64 0.27
N PRO A 22 -3.91 16.79 -0.38
CA PRO A 22 -3.12 18.02 -0.23
C PRO A 22 -3.10 18.52 1.22
N GLU A 23 -2.10 19.34 1.56
CA GLU A 23 -1.89 19.83 2.93
C GLU A 23 -2.99 20.76 3.45
N PHE A 24 -3.69 21.47 2.55
CA PHE A 24 -4.80 22.35 2.93
C PHE A 24 -6.06 21.59 3.37
N VAL A 25 -6.15 20.29 3.08
CA VAL A 25 -7.29 19.47 3.49
C VAL A 25 -7.12 19.12 4.97
N ASP A 26 -7.93 19.74 5.81
CA ASP A 26 -8.03 19.40 7.21
C ASP A 26 -9.17 18.40 7.48
N LYS A 27 -9.36 18.07 8.76
CA LYS A 27 -10.36 17.10 9.20
C LYS A 27 -11.78 17.58 8.97
N ASP A 28 -12.04 18.87 9.14
CA ASP A 28 -13.39 19.44 9.05
C ASP A 28 -13.80 19.49 7.58
N PHE A 29 -12.91 19.95 6.70
CA PHE A 29 -13.11 19.92 5.25
C PHE A 29 -13.32 18.48 4.74
N ALA A 30 -12.48 17.53 5.15
CA ALA A 30 -12.64 16.13 4.75
C ALA A 30 -13.99 15.56 5.21
N THR A 31 -14.41 15.84 6.44
CA THR A 31 -15.69 15.36 6.99
C THR A 31 -16.88 15.96 6.22
N GLU A 32 -16.85 17.25 5.94
CA GLU A 32 -17.89 17.94 5.16
C GLU A 32 -18.06 17.29 3.77
N ILE A 33 -16.96 17.09 3.05
CA ILE A 33 -17.00 16.50 1.70
C ILE A 33 -17.48 15.05 1.71
N ILE A 34 -17.12 14.26 2.73
CA ILE A 34 -17.62 12.89 2.89
C ILE A 34 -19.15 12.90 3.06
N GLU A 35 -19.69 13.75 3.94
CA GLU A 35 -21.12 13.83 4.20
C GLU A 35 -21.92 14.36 2.99
N LEU A 36 -21.40 15.36 2.28
CA LEU A 36 -21.98 15.82 1.02
C LEU A 36 -22.01 14.71 -0.04
N THR A 37 -20.93 13.92 -0.12
CA THR A 37 -20.83 12.80 -1.06
C THR A 37 -21.83 11.69 -0.73
N LYS A 38 -22.00 11.34 0.56
CA LYS A 38 -23.00 10.37 1.01
C LYS A 38 -24.41 10.76 0.59
N LYS A 39 -24.77 12.04 0.72
CA LYS A 39 -26.08 12.56 0.28
C LYS A 39 -26.26 12.50 -1.23
N LYS A 40 -25.22 12.88 -1.99
CA LYS A 40 -25.29 12.96 -3.45
C LYS A 40 -25.21 11.59 -4.14
N LYS A 41 -24.43 10.67 -3.60
CA LYS A 41 -24.17 9.32 -4.14
C LYS A 41 -24.07 8.31 -2.99
N PRO A 42 -25.22 7.90 -2.42
CA PRO A 42 -25.23 6.96 -1.30
C PRO A 42 -24.53 5.65 -1.66
N HIS A 43 -23.61 5.21 -0.80
CA HIS A 43 -22.90 3.94 -0.96
C HIS A 43 -22.42 3.45 0.42
N GLU A 44 -22.62 2.17 0.73
CA GLU A 44 -22.30 1.57 2.04
C GLU A 44 -20.82 1.73 2.46
N PHE A 45 -19.88 1.62 1.52
CA PHE A 45 -18.45 1.80 1.82
C PHE A 45 -18.05 3.23 2.18
N LEU A 46 -18.88 4.25 1.95
CA LEU A 46 -18.56 5.61 2.38
C LEU A 46 -18.48 5.74 3.90
N ASP A 47 -19.17 4.88 4.65
CA ASP A 47 -19.07 4.84 6.12
C ASP A 47 -17.75 4.24 6.62
N LYS A 48 -16.99 3.57 5.74
CA LYS A 48 -15.66 3.03 6.04
C LYS A 48 -14.52 4.01 5.71
N VAL A 49 -14.83 5.14 5.07
CA VAL A 49 -13.85 6.16 4.70
C VAL A 49 -13.42 6.94 5.94
N ASN A 50 -12.11 7.03 6.16
CA ASN A 50 -11.51 7.77 7.26
C ASN A 50 -10.45 8.74 6.74
N PHE A 51 -10.41 9.94 7.32
CA PHE A 51 -9.34 10.90 7.09
C PHE A 51 -8.32 10.84 8.23
N GLU A 52 -7.06 10.58 7.90
CA GLU A 52 -5.99 10.39 8.88
C GLU A 52 -4.65 10.91 8.38
N LYS A 53 -3.74 11.16 9.33
CA LYS A 53 -2.34 11.47 9.06
C LYS A 53 -1.50 10.22 9.35
N ILE A 54 -0.69 9.80 8.38
CA ILE A 54 0.17 8.62 8.50
C ILE A 54 1.63 9.05 8.39
N ALA A 55 2.43 8.77 9.42
CA ALA A 55 3.87 8.87 9.35
C ALA A 55 4.49 7.54 8.90
N ASP A 56 5.19 7.56 7.76
CA ASP A 56 5.86 6.35 7.25
C ASP A 56 7.14 6.02 8.02
N GLY A 57 7.90 7.04 8.44
CA GLY A 57 9.20 6.84 9.07
C GLY A 57 10.20 6.16 8.15
N ASN A 58 11.27 5.62 8.72
CA ASN A 58 12.32 4.94 7.97
C ASN A 58 11.77 3.74 7.22
N SER A 59 12.02 3.71 5.90
CA SER A 59 11.47 2.71 5.00
C SER A 59 12.48 2.38 3.90
N VAL A 60 12.41 1.14 3.41
CA VAL A 60 13.03 0.74 2.14
C VAL A 60 11.95 0.71 1.09
N GLN A 61 12.26 1.21 -0.12
CA GLN A 61 11.34 1.22 -1.25
C GLN A 61 12.05 0.85 -2.55
N MET A 62 11.30 0.26 -3.48
CA MET A 62 11.77 -0.09 -4.82
C MET A 62 10.64 0.06 -5.83
N MET A 63 10.98 0.45 -7.06
CA MET A 63 10.06 0.35 -8.19
C MET A 63 10.03 -1.10 -8.68
N HIS A 64 8.86 -1.74 -8.62
CA HIS A 64 8.57 -3.00 -9.29
C HIS A 64 8.01 -2.71 -10.68
N ILE A 65 8.56 -3.39 -11.68
CA ILE A 65 8.06 -3.36 -13.06
C ILE A 65 7.70 -4.79 -13.46
N GLY A 66 6.42 -5.05 -13.72
CA GLY A 66 5.92 -6.38 -14.04
C GLY A 66 4.66 -6.77 -13.28
N SER A 67 4.26 -8.03 -13.44
CA SER A 67 3.05 -8.60 -12.81
C SER A 67 3.16 -8.59 -11.28
N TYR A 68 2.05 -8.31 -10.60
CA TYR A 68 1.96 -8.38 -9.13
C TYR A 68 2.38 -9.74 -8.56
N ASP A 69 2.17 -10.83 -9.31
CA ASP A 69 2.56 -12.16 -8.87
C ASP A 69 4.10 -12.34 -8.78
N ASN A 70 4.88 -11.43 -9.40
CA ASN A 70 6.36 -11.41 -9.37
C ASN A 70 6.94 -10.47 -8.31
N GLU A 71 6.10 -9.74 -7.56
CA GLU A 71 6.56 -8.86 -6.47
C GLU A 71 7.44 -9.56 -5.42
N PRO A 72 7.28 -10.86 -5.09
CA PRO A 72 8.19 -11.55 -4.17
C PRO A 72 9.67 -11.45 -4.56
N GLU A 73 9.98 -11.38 -5.86
CA GLU A 73 11.36 -11.20 -6.35
C GLU A 73 11.91 -9.82 -5.98
N SER A 74 11.09 -8.77 -6.14
CA SER A 74 11.46 -7.41 -5.75
C SER A 74 11.57 -7.26 -4.23
N PHE A 75 10.68 -7.89 -3.46
CA PHE A 75 10.80 -7.91 -2.01
C PHE A 75 12.08 -8.60 -1.53
N LYS A 76 12.52 -9.67 -2.20
CA LYS A 76 13.79 -10.32 -1.87
C LYS A 76 14.97 -9.36 -2.05
N ILE A 77 15.04 -8.66 -3.18
CA ILE A 77 16.08 -7.65 -3.43
C ILE A 77 16.06 -6.55 -2.36
N MET A 78 14.87 -6.08 -1.98
CA MET A 78 14.72 -5.07 -0.93
C MET A 78 15.15 -5.59 0.45
N GLU A 79 14.87 -6.85 0.77
CA GLU A 79 15.29 -7.49 2.03
C GLU A 79 16.82 -7.67 2.08
N ASP A 80 17.44 -8.09 0.98
CA ASP A 80 18.91 -8.19 0.85
C ASP A 80 19.59 -6.80 0.99
N PHE A 81 18.98 -5.76 0.41
CA PHE A 81 19.44 -4.38 0.58
C PHE A 81 19.34 -3.93 2.05
N ALA A 82 18.22 -4.21 2.73
CA ALA A 82 18.06 -3.87 4.14
C ALA A 82 19.11 -4.57 5.01
N GLU A 83 19.32 -5.88 4.78
CA GLU A 83 20.31 -6.69 5.48
C GLU A 83 21.72 -6.10 5.36
N THR A 84 22.13 -5.79 4.13
CA THR A 84 23.47 -5.22 3.82
C THR A 84 23.69 -3.85 4.47
N ASN A 85 22.63 -3.09 4.73
CA ASN A 85 22.70 -1.75 5.34
C ASN A 85 22.46 -1.76 6.86
N ASN A 86 22.54 -2.93 7.52
CA ASN A 86 22.27 -3.09 8.95
C ASN A 86 20.87 -2.59 9.36
N LEU A 87 19.89 -2.80 8.48
CA LEU A 87 18.48 -2.47 8.69
C LEU A 87 17.66 -3.76 8.82
N LYS A 88 16.56 -3.68 9.56
CA LYS A 88 15.62 -4.79 9.76
C LYS A 88 14.20 -4.37 9.41
N ARG A 89 13.51 -5.19 8.62
CA ARG A 89 12.08 -5.01 8.32
C ARG A 89 11.24 -5.20 9.58
N ILE A 90 10.44 -4.20 9.94
CA ILE A 90 9.68 -4.16 11.19
C ILE A 90 8.50 -5.15 11.19
N SER A 91 7.84 -5.31 10.03
CA SER A 91 6.70 -6.24 9.90
C SER A 91 6.47 -6.68 8.46
N LYS A 92 5.58 -7.65 8.25
CA LYS A 92 5.13 -8.06 6.91
C LYS A 92 4.12 -7.08 6.28
N ILE A 93 3.64 -6.08 7.04
CA ILE A 93 2.85 -4.98 6.47
C ILE A 93 3.75 -4.18 5.54
N HIS A 94 3.26 -3.91 4.34
CA HIS A 94 3.93 -3.12 3.33
C HIS A 94 2.91 -2.20 2.64
N LYS A 95 3.43 -1.26 1.85
CA LYS A 95 2.65 -0.36 1.02
C LYS A 95 2.99 -0.59 -0.43
N GLU A 96 1.96 -0.59 -1.25
CA GLU A 96 2.04 -0.58 -2.70
C GLU A 96 1.48 0.76 -3.19
N ILE A 97 2.22 1.44 -4.06
CA ILE A 97 1.76 2.67 -4.72
C ILE A 97 1.65 2.36 -6.20
N TYR A 98 0.42 2.17 -6.67
CA TYR A 98 0.13 1.88 -8.06
C TYR A 98 0.24 3.15 -8.91
N LEU A 99 1.21 3.17 -9.83
CA LEU A 99 1.43 4.30 -10.74
C LEU A 99 0.74 4.11 -12.09
N THR A 100 0.38 2.87 -12.42
CA THR A 100 -0.32 2.48 -13.66
C THR A 100 -1.69 1.90 -13.35
N ASP A 101 -2.67 2.16 -14.23
CA ASP A 101 -3.99 1.54 -14.17
C ASP A 101 -3.93 0.12 -14.74
N ALA A 102 -4.03 -0.89 -13.87
CA ALA A 102 -3.96 -2.30 -14.22
C ALA A 102 -5.00 -2.75 -15.26
N ARG A 103 -6.11 -2.01 -15.41
CA ARG A 103 -7.15 -2.33 -16.39
C ARG A 103 -6.78 -1.90 -17.81
N LYS A 104 -5.75 -1.06 -17.95
CA LYS A 104 -5.31 -0.45 -19.21
C LYS A 104 -3.88 -0.81 -19.59
N THR A 105 -3.13 -1.42 -18.70
CA THR A 105 -1.70 -1.70 -18.87
C THR A 105 -1.45 -3.19 -18.81
N ALA A 106 -0.72 -3.72 -19.78
CA ALA A 106 -0.34 -5.11 -19.81
C ALA A 106 0.55 -5.46 -18.59
N PRO A 107 0.44 -6.68 -18.00
CA PRO A 107 1.11 -7.04 -16.75
C PRO A 107 2.60 -6.73 -16.72
N GLU A 108 3.33 -6.97 -17.82
CA GLU A 108 4.76 -6.75 -17.95
C GLU A 108 5.19 -5.26 -17.93
N LYS A 109 4.22 -4.34 -18.05
CA LYS A 109 4.44 -2.89 -18.05
C LYS A 109 3.90 -2.19 -16.80
N LEU A 110 3.29 -2.93 -15.88
CA LEU A 110 2.78 -2.36 -14.64
C LEU A 110 3.93 -1.77 -13.82
N LYS A 111 3.67 -0.64 -13.17
CA LYS A 111 4.63 0.04 -12.30
C LYS A 111 4.02 0.24 -10.92
N THR A 112 4.64 -0.38 -9.92
CA THR A 112 4.22 -0.31 -8.53
C THR A 112 5.43 0.03 -7.67
N VAL A 113 5.32 1.05 -6.81
CA VAL A 113 6.34 1.27 -5.77
C VAL A 113 6.00 0.37 -4.60
N LEU A 114 6.90 -0.57 -4.29
CA LEU A 114 6.84 -1.40 -3.09
C LEU A 114 7.59 -0.69 -1.97
N ARG A 115 7.03 -0.68 -0.76
CA ARG A 115 7.64 -0.03 0.41
C ARG A 115 7.34 -0.81 1.69
N PHE A 116 8.35 -1.00 2.55
CA PHE A 116 8.15 -1.48 3.92
C PHE A 116 8.97 -0.70 4.92
N LYS A 117 8.48 -0.64 6.17
CA LYS A 117 9.16 0.07 7.26
C LYS A 117 10.35 -0.74 7.76
N VAL A 118 11.41 -0.02 8.12
CA VAL A 118 12.65 -0.58 8.66
C VAL A 118 13.10 0.14 9.92
N GLU A 119 13.84 -0.57 10.76
CA GLU A 119 14.55 -0.06 11.93
C GLU A 119 16.04 -0.42 11.83
N GLN A 120 16.89 0.23 12.63
CA GLN A 120 18.28 -0.18 12.77
C GLN A 120 18.33 -1.54 13.47
N LYS A 121 19.23 -2.41 13.03
CA LYS A 121 19.57 -3.62 13.78
C LYS A 121 20.34 -3.32 15.05
#